data_AF-A0A9J6FEZ0-F1
#
_entry.id   AF-A0A9J6FEZ0-F1
#
_cell.length_a   1.000
_cell.length_b   1.000
_cell.length_c   1.000
_cell.angle_alpha   90.00
_cell.angle_beta   90.00
_cell.angle_gamma   90.00
#
_symmetry.space_group_name_H-M   'P 1'
#
loop_
_entity.id
_entity.type
_entity.pdbx_description
1 polymer ?
#
loop_
_entity_poly.entity_id
_entity_poly.type
_entity_poly.pdbx_seq_one_letter_code
_entity_poly.pdbx_strand_id
1 'polypeptide(L)'
;MDKFWTLIIYIRPDVLHAAVSCGHPGEVRWGRLLDAVFAFPRPVRYECNQGYRLVGDSTLYCQSNGRWSGTKPECHSECPPFSTL
;
A
#
# COMPACT_ATOMS: atom_id res chain seq x y z
N MET A 1 -48.85 1.52 -3.50
CA MET A 1 -48.65 2.80 -2.79
C MET A 1 -47.85 2.43 -1.53
N ASP A 2 -46.53 2.50 -1.42
CA ASP A 2 -45.46 3.13 -2.18
C ASP A 2 -44.27 2.15 -2.24
N LYS A 3 -43.91 1.66 -3.46
CA LYS A 3 -42.77 0.75 -3.67
C LYS A 3 -41.41 1.43 -3.42
N PHE A 4 -41.42 2.73 -3.10
CA PHE A 4 -40.27 3.49 -2.63
C PHE A 4 -39.80 3.03 -1.23
N TRP A 5 -40.72 2.74 -0.29
CA TRP A 5 -40.34 2.37 1.09
C TRP A 5 -39.61 1.03 1.19
N THR A 6 -39.86 0.09 0.27
CA THR A 6 -39.23 -1.24 0.25
C THR A 6 -37.81 -1.22 -0.34
N LEU A 7 -37.43 -0.18 -1.11
CA LEU A 7 -36.06 0.02 -1.61
C LEU A 7 -35.15 0.69 -0.58
N ILE A 8 -35.69 1.49 0.35
CA ILE A 8 -34.90 2.15 1.42
C ILE A 8 -34.49 1.15 2.51
N ILE A 9 -35.27 0.08 2.75
CA ILE A 9 -34.91 -0.99 3.68
C ILE A 9 -33.85 -1.97 3.13
N TYR A 10 -33.59 -1.96 1.82
CA TYR A 10 -32.63 -2.86 1.16
C TYR A 10 -31.26 -2.22 0.90
N ILE A 11 -31.13 -0.91 1.13
CA ILE A 11 -29.83 -0.26 1.24
C ILE A 11 -29.40 -0.45 2.68
N ARG A 12 -28.68 -1.53 2.97
CA ARG A 12 -28.11 -1.77 4.31
C ARG A 12 -27.27 -0.53 4.73
N PRO A 13 -27.73 0.28 5.70
CA PRO A 13 -26.98 1.46 6.14
C PRO A 13 -25.72 1.07 6.92
N ASP A 14 -25.61 -0.21 7.33
CA ASP A 14 -24.47 -0.79 8.03
C ASP A 14 -23.30 -1.15 7.11
N VAL A 15 -23.47 -1.08 5.78
CA VAL A 15 -22.34 -1.18 4.84
C VAL A 15 -21.70 0.20 4.66
N LEU A 16 -21.36 0.83 5.79
CA LEU A 16 -20.22 1.74 5.82
C LEU A 16 -19.05 0.83 5.40
N HIS A 17 -18.66 0.86 4.12
CA HIS A 17 -17.63 -0.01 3.58
C HIS A 17 -16.43 0.01 4.52
N ALA A 18 -16.33 -1.00 5.39
CA ALA A 18 -15.29 -1.04 6.39
C ALA A 18 -13.99 -1.13 5.61
N ALA A 19 -13.18 -0.07 5.68
CA ALA A 19 -11.93 -0.02 4.96
C ALA A 19 -11.11 -1.24 5.37
N VAL A 20 -10.83 -2.13 4.42
CA VAL A 20 -10.06 -3.34 4.70
C VAL A 20 -8.62 -2.90 4.93
N SER A 21 -8.21 -2.89 6.21
CA SER A 21 -6.85 -2.55 6.60
C SER A 21 -5.92 -3.72 6.32
N CYS A 22 -4.80 -3.46 5.66
CA CYS A 22 -3.72 -4.43 5.49
C CYS A 22 -2.66 -4.33 6.59
N GLY A 23 -2.77 -3.35 7.48
CA GLY A 23 -1.76 -3.04 8.49
C GLY A 23 -0.49 -2.43 7.89
N HIS A 24 0.42 -1.97 8.75
CA HIS A 24 1.66 -1.33 8.31
C HIS A 24 2.54 -2.35 7.55
N PRO A 25 2.90 -2.11 6.27
CA PRO A 25 3.63 -3.06 5.43
C PRO A 25 5.10 -3.24 5.86
N GLY A 26 5.58 -2.38 6.76
CA GLY A 26 6.92 -2.38 7.31
C GLY A 26 7.81 -1.31 6.67
N GLU A 27 8.83 -0.90 7.42
CA GLU A 27 9.80 0.09 6.98
C GLU A 27 10.98 -0.58 6.25
N VAL A 28 11.56 0.14 5.29
CA VAL A 28 12.72 -0.28 4.53
C VAL A 28 13.95 0.45 5.07
N ARG A 29 15.01 -0.30 5.39
CA ARG A 29 16.28 0.30 5.80
C ARG A 29 16.89 1.07 4.64
N TRP A 30 17.41 2.27 4.89
CA TRP A 30 17.98 3.14 3.85
C TRP A 30 16.96 3.54 2.77
N GLY A 31 15.69 3.63 3.14
CA GLY A 31 14.61 4.13 2.32
C GLY A 31 13.47 4.65 3.19
N ARG A 32 12.34 4.96 2.56
CA ARG A 32 11.13 5.44 3.22
C ARG A 32 9.87 4.91 2.53
N LEU A 33 8.85 4.74 3.35
CA LEU A 33 7.48 4.50 2.93
C LEU A 33 6.83 5.86 2.67
N LEU A 34 6.24 6.04 1.48
CA LEU A 34 5.71 7.34 1.05
C LEU A 34 4.25 7.58 1.47
N ASP A 35 3.53 6.51 1.80
CA ASP A 35 2.09 6.55 2.05
C ASP A 35 1.78 6.34 3.54
N ALA A 36 0.74 7.01 4.04
CA ALA A 36 0.28 6.93 5.44
C ALA A 36 -1.03 6.12 5.61
N VAL A 37 -1.66 5.71 4.51
CA VAL A 37 -2.96 5.01 4.52
C VAL A 37 -2.78 3.58 4.04
N PHE A 38 -3.02 2.62 4.93
CA PHE A 38 -2.74 1.20 4.74
C PHE A 38 -4.01 0.36 4.55
N ALA A 39 -4.88 0.76 3.62
CA ALA A 39 -6.20 0.15 3.43
C ALA A 39 -6.57 -0.04 1.95
N PHE A 40 -7.32 -1.09 1.64
CA PHE A 40 -7.81 -1.37 0.28
C PHE A 40 -8.74 -0.24 -0.20
N PRO A 41 -8.65 0.20 -1.47
CA PRO A 41 -7.79 -0.28 -2.57
C PRO A 41 -6.49 0.56 -2.72
N ARG A 42 -6.03 1.22 -1.66
CA ARG A 42 -4.89 2.13 -1.74
C ARG A 42 -3.58 1.35 -1.90
N PRO A 43 -2.75 1.71 -2.89
CA PRO A 43 -1.38 1.23 -2.94
C PRO A 43 -0.49 2.00 -1.96
N VAL A 44 0.65 1.41 -1.65
CA VAL A 44 1.73 2.05 -0.90
C VAL A 44 3.03 1.98 -1.69
N ARG A 45 3.84 3.02 -1.60
CA ARG A 45 5.09 3.15 -2.38
C ARG A 45 6.30 3.28 -1.48
N TYR A 46 7.39 2.71 -1.95
CA TYR A 46 8.70 2.76 -1.33
C TYR A 46 9.68 3.54 -2.19
N GLU A 47 10.57 4.28 -1.52
CA GLU A 47 11.67 4.98 -2.17
C GLU A 47 12.95 4.76 -1.38
N CYS A 48 14.04 4.42 -2.06
CA CYS A 48 15.35 4.31 -1.43
C CYS A 48 16.01 5.68 -1.29
N ASN A 49 16.86 5.83 -0.28
CA ASN A 49 17.68 7.02 -0.11
C ASN A 49 18.68 7.16 -1.26
N GLN A 50 19.21 8.38 -1.43
CA GLN A 50 20.23 8.63 -2.46
C GLN A 50 21.44 7.69 -2.30
N GLY A 51 21.91 7.12 -3.41
CA GLY A 51 23.00 6.13 -3.42
C GLY A 51 22.56 4.70 -3.11
N TYR A 52 21.25 4.43 -3.01
CA TYR A 52 20.70 3.10 -2.85
C TYR A 52 19.72 2.76 -3.97
N ARG A 53 19.77 1.51 -4.46
CA ARG A 53 18.84 0.95 -5.43
C ARG A 53 17.77 0.14 -4.73
N LEU A 54 16.53 0.32 -5.19
CA LEU A 54 15.39 -0.51 -4.79
C LEU A 54 15.45 -1.87 -5.49
N VAL A 55 15.40 -2.95 -4.70
CA VAL A 55 15.34 -4.33 -5.16
C VAL A 55 14.02 -4.93 -4.70
N GLY A 56 13.21 -5.39 -5.66
CA GLY A 56 11.83 -5.86 -5.46
C GLY A 56 10.78 -4.88 -5.99
N ASP A 57 9.55 -5.03 -5.52
CA ASP A 57 8.43 -4.19 -5.96
C ASP A 57 8.44 -2.85 -5.21
N SER A 58 8.50 -1.74 -5.97
CA SER A 58 8.42 -0.39 -5.39
C SER A 58 7.03 -0.03 -4.88
N THR A 59 6.00 -0.79 -5.28
CA THR A 59 4.60 -0.55 -4.94
C THR A 59 3.95 -1.84 -4.43
N LEU A 60 3.32 -1.79 -3.27
CA LEU A 60 2.47 -2.87 -2.76
C LEU A 60 1.00 -2.45 -2.81
N TYR A 61 0.15 -3.40 -3.16
CA TYR A 61 -1.29 -3.20 -3.22
C TYR A 61 -1.94 -3.87 -2.02
N CYS A 62 -2.69 -3.10 -1.23
CA CYS A 62 -3.58 -3.70 -0.26
C CYS A 62 -4.70 -4.39 -1.04
N GLN A 63 -4.99 -5.65 -0.72
CA GLN A 63 -6.03 -6.45 -1.37
C GLN A 63 -7.30 -6.48 -0.52
N SER A 64 -8.43 -6.87 -1.14
CA SER A 64 -9.74 -6.96 -0.46
C SER A 64 -9.79 -8.02 0.66
N ASN A 65 -8.78 -8.89 0.74
CA ASN A 65 -8.61 -9.89 1.80
C ASN A 65 -7.79 -9.37 3.02
N GLY A 66 -7.39 -8.09 3.02
CA GLY A 66 -6.60 -7.51 4.11
C GLY A 66 -5.13 -7.91 4.10
N ARG A 67 -4.61 -8.37 2.96
CA ARG A 67 -3.20 -8.71 2.77
C ARG A 67 -2.57 -7.83 1.70
N TRP A 68 -1.28 -7.58 1.87
CA TRP A 68 -0.45 -6.95 0.85
C TRP A 68 -0.21 -7.92 -0.31
N SER A 69 -0.10 -7.38 -1.52
CA SER A 69 0.20 -8.15 -2.74
C SER A 69 1.59 -8.80 -2.73
N GLY A 70 2.47 -8.37 -1.84
CA GLY A 70 3.84 -8.86 -1.72
C GLY A 70 4.48 -8.39 -0.41
N THR A 71 5.80 -8.47 -0.37
CA THR A 71 6.63 -8.04 0.77
C THR A 71 7.33 -6.73 0.49
N LYS A 72 7.71 -6.00 1.54
CA LYS A 72 8.49 -4.77 1.39
C LYS A 72 9.78 -5.03 0.58
N PRO A 73 10.21 -4.07 -0.25
CA PRO A 73 11.46 -4.18 -1.00
C PRO A 73 12.68 -3.97 -0.10
N GLU A 74 13.87 -4.19 -0.65
CA GLU A 74 15.14 -3.91 0.00
C GLU A 74 15.87 -2.76 -0.72
N CYS A 75 16.60 -1.95 0.04
CA CYS A 75 17.47 -0.92 -0.51
C CYS A 75 18.92 -1.36 -0.38
N HIS A 76 19.58 -1.58 -1.52
CA HIS A 76 20.99 -1.95 -1.56
C HIS A 76 21.82 -0.75 -1.96
N SER A 77 22.96 -0.54 -1.29
CA SER A 77 23.89 0.52 -1.68
C SER A 77 24.33 0.27 -3.12
N GLU A 78 24.13 1.25 -3.99
CA GLU A 78 24.83 1.27 -5.26
C GLU A 78 26.27 1.62 -4.92
N CYS A 79 27.13 0.60 -4.86
CA CYS A 79 28.56 0.86 -4.89
C CYS A 79 28.81 1.65 -6.18
N PRO A 80 29.31 2.89 -6.14
CA PRO A 80 29.58 3.61 -7.36
C PRO A 80 30.55 2.76 -8.17
N PRO A 81 30.27 2.46 -9.45
CA PRO A 81 31.29 1.89 -10.31
C PRO A 81 32.36 2.96 -10.41
N PHE A 82 33.44 2.82 -9.64
CA PHE A 82 34.66 3.64 -9.67
C PHE A 82 34.39 5.01 -10.31
N SER A 83 33.88 5.97 -9.53
CA SER A 83 33.91 7.36 -9.95
C SER A 83 35.36 7.64 -10.36
N THR A 84 35.56 7.79 -11.66
CA THR A 84 36.85 7.86 -12.34
C THR A 84 37.80 8.75 -11.55
N LEU A 85 39.00 8.22 -11.26
CA LEU A 85 40.14 8.95 -10.69
C LEU A 85 40.38 10.28 -11.40
#